data_AF-A0A7C4DB05-F1
#
_entry.id   AF-A0A7C4DB05-F1
#
_cell.length_a   1.000
_cell.length_b   1.000
_cell.length_c   1.000
_cell.angle_alpha   90.00
_cell.angle_beta   90.00
_cell.angle_gamma   90.00
#
_symmetry.space_group_name_H-M   'P 1'
#
loop_
_entity.id
_entity.type
_entity.pdbx_description
1 polymer ?
#
loop_
_entity_poly.entity_id
_entity_poly.type
_entity_poly.pdbx_seq_one_letter_code
_entity_poly.pdbx_strand_id
1 'polypeptide(L)'
;MAIDYINLVRDKLTDEYFLVDYMKNTPLFIQYFLLKSVFYVDTIIIAKPFTKYGWMLALNTLLSTWRNSSLIVYFNEIEPRYTSSIIIQELVGKALVNEYGEVMSSNKILYRTLSQLASFNSGFREIYRRDIYNYVEKLSRDRIIVFERFLNFIKYDLTNVIIPRLIAYILVEYDYKNVVEESINNYLNIFKMWLNTKPTDKWIRALSNAFKIINVNPIDLGLPDTGSIIEKTSYRDRYVFIHLNEVDGKYIEMIKILRKAAENRDRVEEILSEWWSEIKDLGEIMLLKKGLIIPDIFSVD
;
A
#
# COMPACT_ATOMS: atom_id res chain seq x y z
N MET A 1 -3.98 17.48 -25.12
CA MET A 1 -3.62 17.37 -23.69
C MET A 1 -3.79 15.94 -23.14
N ALA A 2 -5.01 15.37 -23.05
CA ALA A 2 -5.19 14.00 -22.53
C ALA A 2 -4.58 12.89 -23.42
N ILE A 3 -4.65 13.05 -24.75
CA ILE A 3 -4.05 12.11 -25.72
C ILE A 3 -2.52 12.18 -25.69
N ASP A 4 -1.93 13.37 -25.58
CA ASP A 4 -0.47 13.56 -25.50
C ASP A 4 0.10 12.99 -24.21
N TYR A 5 -0.64 13.10 -23.10
CA TYR A 5 -0.31 12.51 -21.81
C TYR A 5 -0.29 10.97 -21.83
N ILE A 6 -1.35 10.38 -22.41
CA ILE A 6 -1.46 8.92 -22.54
C ILE A 6 -0.27 8.36 -23.32
N ASN A 7 0.14 9.05 -24.39
CA ASN A 7 1.31 8.67 -25.17
C ASN A 7 2.60 8.83 -24.35
N LEU A 8 2.74 9.93 -23.60
CA LEU A 8 3.91 10.16 -22.76
C LEU A 8 4.09 9.10 -21.66
N VAL A 9 3.01 8.73 -20.96
CA VAL A 9 3.07 7.65 -19.95
C VAL A 9 3.32 6.30 -20.62
N ARG A 10 2.72 6.04 -21.78
CA ARG A 10 3.00 4.83 -22.57
C ARG A 10 4.47 4.76 -22.96
N ASP A 11 5.09 5.86 -23.39
CA ASP A 11 6.50 5.91 -23.77
C ASP A 11 7.43 5.70 -22.56
N LYS A 12 6.94 5.95 -21.34
CA LYS A 12 7.64 5.71 -20.07
C LYS A 12 7.44 4.28 -19.53
N LEU A 13 6.48 3.53 -20.07
CA LEU A 13 6.18 2.15 -19.73
C LEU A 13 6.90 1.23 -20.71
N THR A 14 7.75 0.34 -20.21
CA THR A 14 8.58 -0.48 -21.10
C THR A 14 7.81 -1.62 -21.77
N ASP A 15 6.62 -2.02 -21.28
CA ASP A 15 6.05 -3.31 -21.70
C ASP A 15 4.52 -3.47 -21.85
N GLU A 16 3.62 -2.55 -21.45
CA GLU A 16 2.16 -2.86 -21.53
C GLU A 16 1.21 -1.68 -21.80
N TYR A 17 0.21 -1.92 -22.67
CA TYR A 17 -0.84 -0.96 -23.07
C TYR A 17 -1.99 -0.82 -22.05
N PHE A 18 -2.05 -1.68 -21.03
CA PHE A 18 -3.20 -1.81 -20.12
C PHE A 18 -3.48 -0.55 -19.28
N LEU A 19 -2.45 0.20 -18.88
CA LEU A 19 -2.58 1.42 -18.08
C LEU A 19 -3.31 2.55 -18.81
N VAL A 20 -3.18 2.61 -20.14
CA VAL A 20 -3.71 3.69 -20.98
C VAL A 20 -5.23 3.77 -20.90
N ASP A 21 -5.93 2.65 -20.81
CA ASP A 21 -7.39 2.65 -20.81
C ASP A 21 -7.99 3.06 -19.46
N TYR A 22 -7.32 2.80 -18.34
CA TYR A 22 -7.76 3.28 -17.02
C TYR A 22 -7.52 4.77 -16.82
N MET A 23 -6.44 5.31 -17.41
CA MET A 23 -6.12 6.73 -17.31
C MET A 23 -7.14 7.62 -18.06
N LYS A 24 -7.83 7.11 -19.08
CA LYS A 24 -8.85 7.86 -19.84
C LYS A 24 -10.06 8.27 -18.99
N ASN A 25 -10.42 7.46 -17.99
CA ASN A 25 -11.59 7.68 -17.14
C ASN A 25 -11.24 8.31 -15.78
N THR A 26 -9.98 8.72 -15.60
CA THR A 26 -9.50 9.32 -14.35
C THR A 26 -9.97 10.78 -14.24
N PRO A 27 -10.46 11.26 -13.08
CA PRO A 27 -10.84 12.66 -12.89
C PRO A 27 -9.73 13.66 -13.23
N LEU A 28 -10.09 14.81 -13.80
CA LEU A 28 -9.12 15.80 -14.32
C LEU A 28 -8.08 16.27 -13.28
N PHE A 29 -8.49 16.45 -12.02
CA PHE A 29 -7.54 16.87 -10.97
C PHE A 29 -6.54 15.77 -10.61
N ILE A 30 -6.92 14.49 -10.75
CA ILE A 30 -5.99 13.37 -10.60
C ILE A 30 -5.07 13.30 -11.81
N GLN A 31 -5.59 13.49 -13.03
CA GLN A 31 -4.77 13.58 -14.25
C GLN A 31 -3.71 14.69 -14.13
N TYR A 32 -4.03 15.82 -13.50
CA TYR A 32 -3.08 16.90 -13.23
C TYR A 32 -1.89 16.43 -12.37
N PHE A 33 -2.14 15.71 -11.27
CA PHE A 33 -1.05 15.16 -10.44
C PHE A 33 -0.26 14.09 -11.18
N LEU A 34 -0.93 13.22 -11.94
CA LEU A 34 -0.25 12.23 -12.75
C LEU A 34 0.64 12.88 -13.81
N LEU A 35 0.17 13.92 -14.49
CA LEU A 35 0.97 14.74 -15.42
C LEU A 35 2.20 15.33 -14.74
N LYS A 36 2.03 15.91 -13.55
CA LYS A 36 3.15 16.42 -12.75
C LYS A 36 4.15 15.33 -12.39
N SER A 37 3.67 14.13 -12.08
CA SER A 37 4.53 13.00 -11.71
C SER A 37 5.51 12.61 -12.81
N VAL A 38 5.15 12.81 -14.09
CA VAL A 38 6.00 12.49 -15.24
C VAL A 38 7.30 13.30 -15.27
N PHE A 39 7.31 14.50 -14.67
CA PHE A 39 8.55 15.29 -14.52
C PHE A 39 9.51 14.69 -13.48
N TYR A 40 9.06 13.73 -12.69
CA TYR A 40 9.84 13.09 -11.62
C TYR A 40 10.11 11.60 -11.88
N VAL A 41 9.54 11.03 -12.95
CA VAL A 41 9.74 9.63 -13.32
C VAL A 41 10.30 9.51 -14.73
N ASP A 42 11.52 8.99 -14.81
CA ASP A 42 12.18 8.69 -16.08
C ASP A 42 11.68 7.39 -16.69
N THR A 43 11.34 6.41 -15.86
CA THR A 43 10.90 5.08 -16.29
C THR A 43 10.02 4.42 -15.25
N ILE A 44 8.96 3.75 -15.70
CA ILE A 44 8.15 2.86 -14.86
C ILE A 44 8.46 1.42 -15.25
N ILE A 45 9.03 0.65 -14.33
CA ILE A 45 9.46 -0.73 -14.53
C ILE A 45 8.40 -1.66 -13.94
N ILE A 46 7.80 -2.48 -14.81
CA ILE A 46 6.86 -3.52 -14.42
C ILE A 46 7.63 -4.80 -14.08
N ALA A 47 7.78 -5.05 -12.78
CA ALA A 47 8.59 -6.12 -12.24
C ALA A 47 7.83 -7.45 -12.25
N LYS A 48 8.11 -8.28 -13.26
CA LYS A 48 7.57 -9.64 -13.36
C LYS A 48 8.10 -10.55 -12.25
N PRO A 49 7.32 -11.57 -11.82
CA PRO A 49 7.78 -12.55 -10.85
C PRO A 49 9.09 -13.23 -11.28
N PHE A 50 9.91 -13.63 -10.29
CA PHE A 50 11.19 -14.33 -10.49
C PHE A 50 12.25 -13.60 -11.32
N THR A 51 12.05 -12.30 -11.61
CA THR A 51 13.06 -11.42 -12.24
C THR A 51 13.80 -10.60 -11.18
N LYS A 52 14.93 -10.00 -11.54
CA LYS A 52 15.74 -9.13 -10.68
C LYS A 52 14.91 -8.13 -9.86
N TYR A 53 13.99 -7.40 -10.52
CA TYR A 53 13.16 -6.41 -9.83
C TYR A 53 12.03 -7.05 -9.02
N GLY A 54 11.49 -8.18 -9.46
CA GLY A 54 10.54 -8.95 -8.66
C GLY A 54 11.18 -9.43 -7.35
N TRP A 55 12.40 -9.97 -7.42
CA TRP A 55 13.15 -10.41 -6.26
C TRP A 55 13.52 -9.26 -5.34
N MET A 56 13.94 -8.13 -5.88
CA MET A 56 14.21 -6.92 -5.10
C MET A 56 12.98 -6.47 -4.30
N LEU A 57 11.80 -6.45 -4.93
CA LEU A 57 10.55 -6.12 -4.26
C LEU A 57 10.19 -7.15 -3.16
N ALA A 58 10.28 -8.44 -3.47
CA ALA A 58 10.00 -9.52 -2.52
C ALA A 58 10.95 -9.52 -1.30
N LEU A 59 12.25 -9.30 -1.52
CA LEU A 59 13.26 -9.19 -0.44
C LEU A 59 12.93 -8.06 0.55
N ASN A 60 12.36 -6.97 0.05
CA ASN A 60 11.96 -5.83 0.87
C ASN A 60 10.50 -5.91 1.33
N THR A 61 9.76 -6.97 0.95
CA THR A 61 8.32 -7.10 1.21
C THR A 61 7.52 -5.89 0.70
N LEU A 62 7.84 -5.43 -0.51
CA LEU A 62 7.22 -4.27 -1.14
C LEU A 62 6.49 -4.66 -2.42
N LEU A 63 5.45 -3.91 -2.78
CA LEU A 63 4.78 -4.02 -4.08
C LEU A 63 5.19 -2.94 -5.07
N SER A 64 5.82 -1.88 -4.57
CA SER A 64 6.43 -0.84 -5.36
C SER A 64 7.56 -0.17 -4.60
N THR A 65 8.48 0.45 -5.33
CA THR A 65 9.51 1.30 -4.75
C THR A 65 10.04 2.30 -5.77
N TRP A 66 10.51 3.44 -5.28
CA TRP A 66 11.24 4.43 -6.08
C TRP A 66 12.74 4.17 -5.96
N ARG A 67 13.45 4.05 -7.09
CA ARG A 67 14.92 4.05 -7.15
C ARG A 67 15.37 5.12 -8.13
N ASN A 68 16.04 6.16 -7.61
CA ASN A 68 16.37 7.37 -8.37
C ASN A 68 15.11 7.95 -9.01
N SER A 69 15.09 8.13 -10.33
CA SER A 69 13.96 8.56 -11.13
C SER A 69 13.12 7.41 -11.69
N SER A 70 13.34 6.17 -11.26
CA SER A 70 12.55 5.00 -11.69
C SER A 70 11.54 4.58 -10.64
N LEU A 71 10.29 4.35 -11.07
CA LEU A 71 9.27 3.69 -10.27
C LEU A 71 9.24 2.21 -10.66
N ILE A 72 9.46 1.33 -9.69
CA ILE A 72 9.45 -0.12 -9.90
C ILE A 72 8.19 -0.67 -9.23
N VAL A 73 7.34 -1.39 -9.96
CA VAL A 73 6.06 -1.90 -9.48
C VAL A 73 5.91 -3.38 -9.81
N TYR A 74 5.50 -4.17 -8.83
CA TYR A 74 5.25 -5.60 -9.01
C TYR A 74 4.09 -5.85 -9.98
N PHE A 75 4.27 -6.76 -10.92
CA PHE A 75 3.22 -7.19 -11.84
C PHE A 75 2.41 -8.33 -11.23
N ASN A 76 1.15 -8.05 -10.88
CA ASN A 76 0.18 -9.09 -10.53
C ASN A 76 -0.37 -9.72 -11.81
N GLU A 77 0.00 -10.96 -12.10
CA GLU A 77 -0.39 -11.65 -13.34
C GLU A 77 -1.86 -12.10 -13.32
N ILE A 78 -2.44 -12.32 -12.14
CA ILE A 78 -3.82 -12.79 -11.98
C ILE A 78 -4.82 -11.64 -12.08
N GLU A 79 -4.49 -10.50 -11.47
CA GLU A 79 -5.32 -9.30 -11.43
C GLU A 79 -4.45 -8.05 -11.68
N PRO A 80 -4.13 -7.73 -12.96
CA PRO A 80 -3.26 -6.61 -13.32
C PRO A 80 -3.79 -5.23 -12.91
N ARG A 81 -5.08 -5.12 -12.56
CA ARG A 81 -5.66 -3.88 -12.01
C ARG A 81 -4.96 -3.43 -10.72
N TYR A 82 -4.41 -4.36 -9.93
CA TYR A 82 -3.59 -4.00 -8.77
C TYR A 82 -2.32 -3.26 -9.17
N THR A 83 -1.61 -3.74 -10.19
CA THR A 83 -0.42 -3.08 -10.74
C THR A 83 -0.74 -1.63 -11.14
N SER A 84 -1.83 -1.44 -11.89
CA SER A 84 -2.27 -0.10 -12.31
C SER A 84 -2.66 0.81 -11.15
N SER A 85 -3.40 0.27 -10.18
CA SER A 85 -3.77 0.98 -8.96
C SER A 85 -2.54 1.46 -8.20
N ILE A 86 -1.52 0.61 -8.03
CA ILE A 86 -0.28 0.94 -7.33
C ILE A 86 0.49 2.04 -8.07
N ILE A 87 0.56 1.99 -9.39
CA ILE A 87 1.20 3.03 -10.20
C ILE A 87 0.53 4.38 -9.97
N ILE A 88 -0.81 4.46 -10.02
CA ILE A 88 -1.54 5.70 -9.76
C ILE A 88 -1.25 6.21 -8.34
N GLN A 89 -1.31 5.34 -7.34
CA GLN A 89 -1.03 5.71 -5.95
C GLN A 89 0.38 6.32 -5.80
N GLU A 90 1.40 5.66 -6.35
CA GLU A 90 2.78 6.11 -6.22
C GLU A 90 3.07 7.39 -6.99
N LEU A 91 2.53 7.53 -8.21
CA LEU A 91 2.70 8.72 -9.04
C LEU A 91 1.99 9.94 -8.44
N VAL A 92 0.71 9.80 -8.10
CA VAL A 92 -0.07 10.87 -7.46
C VAL A 92 0.55 11.23 -6.12
N GLY A 93 0.92 10.23 -5.31
CA GLY A 93 1.60 10.46 -4.06
C GLY A 93 2.88 11.28 -4.24
N LYS A 94 3.76 10.87 -5.16
CA LYS A 94 5.00 11.59 -5.44
C LYS A 94 4.75 13.05 -5.83
N ALA A 95 3.74 13.29 -6.67
CA ALA A 95 3.35 14.64 -7.07
C ALA A 95 2.80 15.45 -5.89
N LEU A 96 1.95 14.88 -5.03
CA LEU A 96 1.44 15.53 -3.82
C LEU A 96 2.56 15.94 -2.87
N VAL A 97 3.55 15.07 -2.64
CA VAL A 97 4.71 15.37 -1.80
C VAL A 97 5.53 16.52 -2.37
N ASN A 98 5.74 16.54 -3.69
CA ASN A 98 6.49 17.62 -4.33
C ASN A 98 5.72 18.95 -4.34
N GLU A 99 4.39 18.91 -4.44
CA GLU A 99 3.56 20.12 -4.50
C GLU A 99 3.28 20.73 -3.13
N TYR A 100 3.06 19.88 -2.12
CA TYR A 100 2.63 20.32 -0.78
C TYR A 100 3.66 20.02 0.33
N GLY A 101 4.85 19.55 -0.05
CA GLY A 101 6.06 19.53 0.78
C GLY A 101 5.89 18.94 2.17
N GLU A 102 6.14 19.76 3.19
CA GLU A 102 6.19 19.40 4.60
C GLU A 102 4.88 18.81 5.12
N VAL A 103 3.73 19.29 4.65
CA VAL A 103 2.40 18.79 5.08
C VAL A 103 2.24 17.31 4.74
N MET A 104 2.59 16.93 3.51
CA MET A 104 2.50 15.53 3.06
C MET A 104 3.60 14.66 3.66
N SER A 105 4.79 15.21 3.85
CA SER A 105 5.95 14.48 4.38
C SER A 105 5.81 14.18 5.88
N SER A 106 5.17 15.07 6.64
CA SER A 106 4.92 14.91 8.08
C SER A 106 3.67 14.08 8.39
N ASN A 107 2.71 13.98 7.46
CA ASN A 107 1.47 13.23 7.66
C ASN A 107 1.33 12.05 6.67
N LYS A 108 1.97 10.94 7.02
CA LYS A 108 1.99 9.72 6.18
C LYS A 108 0.59 9.15 5.92
N ILE A 109 -0.31 9.23 6.91
CA ILE A 109 -1.69 8.74 6.76
C ILE A 109 -2.42 9.57 5.73
N LEU A 110 -2.36 10.90 5.84
CA LEU A 110 -2.97 11.81 4.86
C LEU A 110 -2.45 11.54 3.45
N TYR A 111 -1.13 11.52 3.29
CA TYR A 111 -0.46 11.24 2.02
C TYR A 111 -0.95 9.92 1.40
N ARG A 112 -0.95 8.82 2.17
CA ARG A 112 -1.39 7.52 1.70
C ARG A 112 -2.89 7.51 1.41
N THR A 113 -3.71 8.19 2.21
CA THR A 113 -5.16 8.30 1.99
C THR A 113 -5.46 8.99 0.67
N LEU A 114 -4.84 10.15 0.39
CA LEU A 114 -5.07 10.88 -0.85
C LEU A 114 -4.55 10.12 -2.07
N SER A 115 -3.44 9.40 -1.94
CA SER A 115 -2.93 8.53 -3.00
C SER A 115 -3.89 7.36 -3.29
N GLN A 116 -4.39 6.71 -2.23
CA GLN A 116 -5.35 5.62 -2.35
C GLN A 116 -6.70 6.08 -2.90
N LEU A 117 -7.16 7.26 -2.47
CA LEU A 117 -8.39 7.90 -2.94
C LEU A 117 -8.29 8.19 -4.44
N ALA A 118 -7.16 8.69 -4.92
CA ALA A 118 -6.95 8.90 -6.35
C ALA A 118 -7.09 7.60 -7.16
N SER A 119 -6.52 6.49 -6.66
CA SER A 119 -6.72 5.19 -7.28
C SER A 119 -8.21 4.77 -7.27
N PHE A 120 -8.93 4.94 -6.15
CA PHE A 120 -10.35 4.60 -6.08
C PHE A 120 -11.21 5.44 -7.01
N ASN A 121 -10.98 6.76 -7.07
CA ASN A 121 -11.63 7.67 -8.01
C ASN A 121 -11.26 7.38 -9.48
N SER A 122 -10.18 6.66 -9.73
CA SER A 122 -9.77 6.17 -11.06
C SER A 122 -10.40 4.80 -11.41
N GLY A 123 -11.35 4.30 -10.61
CA GLY A 123 -12.12 3.08 -10.89
C GLY A 123 -11.60 1.81 -10.24
N PHE A 124 -10.56 1.89 -9.39
CA PHE A 124 -9.96 0.70 -8.76
C PHE A 124 -10.59 0.34 -7.41
N ARG A 125 -11.64 1.03 -6.94
CA ARG A 125 -12.24 0.76 -5.62
C ARG A 125 -12.65 -0.70 -5.42
N GLU A 126 -13.28 -1.33 -6.42
CA GLU A 126 -13.89 -2.65 -6.25
C GLU A 126 -12.89 -3.78 -6.00
N ILE A 127 -11.68 -3.73 -6.56
CA ILE A 127 -10.70 -4.80 -6.35
C ILE A 127 -10.25 -4.87 -4.87
N TYR A 128 -10.35 -3.75 -4.13
CA TYR A 128 -10.01 -3.68 -2.70
C TYR A 128 -11.18 -3.97 -1.75
N ARG A 129 -12.40 -4.10 -2.28
CA ARG A 129 -13.61 -4.16 -1.45
C ARG A 129 -13.55 -5.29 -0.42
N ARG A 130 -13.23 -6.51 -0.85
CA ARG A 130 -13.18 -7.68 0.04
C ARG A 130 -12.27 -7.43 1.25
N ASP A 131 -11.10 -6.89 1.00
CA ASP A 131 -10.06 -6.67 2.01
C ASP A 131 -10.48 -5.61 3.02
N ILE A 132 -11.04 -4.53 2.52
CA ILE A 132 -11.51 -3.41 3.32
C ILE A 132 -12.60 -3.87 4.26
N TYR A 133 -13.58 -4.65 3.78
CA TYR A 133 -14.61 -5.24 4.64
C TYR A 133 -14.03 -6.22 5.67
N ASN A 134 -13.03 -7.02 5.29
CA ASN A 134 -12.31 -7.90 6.22
C ASN A 134 -11.57 -7.10 7.32
N TYR A 135 -10.93 -5.97 6.98
CA TYR A 135 -10.30 -5.09 7.96
C TYR A 135 -11.33 -4.48 8.89
N VAL A 136 -12.45 -3.98 8.35
CA VAL A 136 -13.56 -3.45 9.16
C VAL A 136 -14.07 -4.51 10.13
N GLU A 137 -14.28 -5.75 9.68
CA GLU A 137 -14.73 -6.84 10.54
C GLU A 137 -13.75 -7.16 11.67
N LYS A 138 -12.45 -7.24 11.38
CA LYS A 138 -11.43 -7.55 12.39
C LYS A 138 -11.24 -6.42 13.39
N LEU A 139 -11.23 -5.17 12.91
CA LEU A 139 -10.94 -3.98 13.72
C LEU A 139 -12.18 -3.46 14.46
N SER A 140 -13.39 -3.84 14.07
CA SER A 140 -14.63 -3.43 14.76
C SER A 140 -14.98 -4.31 15.98
N ARG A 141 -14.13 -5.27 16.35
CA ARG A 141 -14.38 -6.13 17.52
C ARG A 141 -14.22 -5.36 18.83
N ASP A 142 -14.96 -5.76 19.86
CA ASP A 142 -14.85 -5.18 21.20
C ASP A 142 -13.53 -5.50 21.89
N ARG A 143 -12.96 -6.67 21.58
CA ARG A 143 -11.64 -7.11 22.03
C ARG A 143 -10.76 -7.41 20.81
N ILE A 144 -9.61 -6.76 20.75
CA ILE A 144 -8.61 -6.97 19.69
C ILE A 144 -7.33 -7.45 20.34
N ILE A 145 -6.86 -8.62 19.90
CA ILE A 145 -5.61 -9.21 20.35
C ILE A 145 -4.52 -8.82 19.35
N VAL A 146 -3.46 -8.20 19.87
CA VAL A 146 -2.31 -7.72 19.10
C VAL A 146 -1.07 -8.45 19.62
N PHE A 147 -0.33 -9.10 18.74
CA PHE A 147 0.82 -9.88 19.16
C PHE A 147 2.05 -8.98 19.24
N GLU A 148 2.68 -8.93 20.42
CA GLU A 148 3.73 -7.95 20.71
C GLU A 148 4.91 -8.06 19.75
N ARG A 149 5.33 -9.30 19.43
CA ARG A 149 6.40 -9.58 18.46
C ARG A 149 6.17 -9.01 17.07
N PHE A 150 4.92 -8.78 16.68
CA PHE A 150 4.56 -8.24 15.37
C PHE A 150 4.15 -6.78 15.42
N LEU A 151 3.98 -6.18 16.61
CA LEU A 151 3.38 -4.86 16.79
C LEU A 151 3.91 -3.80 15.83
N ASN A 152 5.22 -3.79 15.54
CA ASN A 152 5.80 -2.84 14.59
C ASN A 152 5.32 -3.04 13.14
N PHE A 153 5.20 -4.30 12.68
CA PHE A 153 4.62 -4.61 11.37
C PHE A 153 3.13 -4.21 11.32
N ILE A 154 2.39 -4.47 12.39
CA ILE A 154 0.98 -4.11 12.50
C ILE A 154 0.79 -2.61 12.40
N LYS A 155 1.59 -1.86 13.16
CA LYS A 155 1.57 -0.39 13.13
C LYS A 155 1.94 0.13 11.75
N TYR A 156 2.92 -0.50 11.10
CA TYR A 156 3.29 -0.17 9.73
C TYR A 156 2.12 -0.37 8.77
N ASP A 157 1.47 -1.53 8.76
CA ASP A 157 0.35 -1.82 7.86
C ASP A 157 -0.86 -0.93 8.14
N LEU A 158 -1.19 -0.71 9.42
CA LEU A 158 -2.28 0.20 9.79
C LEU A 158 -2.03 1.60 9.26
N THR A 159 -0.81 2.13 9.45
CA THR A 159 -0.44 3.49 9.06
C THR A 159 -0.36 3.65 7.54
N ASN A 160 0.19 2.65 6.83
CA ASN A 160 0.50 2.77 5.41
C ASN A 160 -0.60 2.28 4.48
N VAL A 161 -1.43 1.35 4.94
CA VAL A 161 -2.33 0.58 4.08
C VAL A 161 -3.76 0.64 4.60
N ILE A 162 -4.00 0.13 5.82
CA ILE A 162 -5.37 -0.13 6.28
C ILE A 162 -6.10 1.19 6.58
N ILE A 163 -5.57 2.05 7.45
CA ILE A 163 -6.22 3.34 7.78
C ILE A 163 -6.43 4.18 6.51
N PRO A 164 -5.41 4.35 5.62
CA PRO A 164 -5.60 5.02 4.34
C PRO A 164 -6.75 4.48 3.49
N ARG A 165 -6.84 3.15 3.35
CA ARG A 165 -7.92 2.49 2.60
C ARG A 165 -9.29 2.68 3.25
N LEU A 166 -9.40 2.56 4.57
CA LEU A 166 -10.67 2.75 5.27
C LEU A 166 -11.23 4.17 5.04
N ILE A 167 -10.35 5.17 5.10
CA ILE A 167 -10.74 6.57 4.89
C ILE A 167 -11.09 6.80 3.41
N ALA A 168 -10.19 6.42 2.50
CA ALA A 168 -10.36 6.62 1.06
C ALA A 168 -11.61 5.91 0.50
N TYR A 169 -11.93 4.71 1.00
CA TYR A 169 -13.05 3.91 0.48
C TYR A 169 -14.40 4.57 0.68
N ILE A 170 -14.53 5.37 1.73
CA ILE A 170 -15.74 6.12 2.04
C ILE A 170 -15.72 7.49 1.37
N LEU A 171 -14.55 8.14 1.31
CA LEU A 171 -14.38 9.45 0.66
C LEU A 171 -14.40 9.42 -0.87
N VAL A 172 -14.40 8.25 -1.51
CA VAL A 172 -14.42 8.12 -2.99
C VAL A 172 -15.61 8.83 -3.65
N GLU A 173 -16.72 9.01 -2.93
CA GLU A 173 -17.90 9.73 -3.44
C GLU A 173 -17.71 11.26 -3.44
N TYR A 174 -16.67 11.77 -2.78
CA TYR A 174 -16.34 13.19 -2.79
C TYR A 174 -15.51 13.53 -4.01
N ASP A 175 -15.62 14.79 -4.45
CA ASP A 175 -14.70 15.34 -5.44
C ASP A 175 -13.26 15.34 -4.89
N TYR A 176 -12.36 14.71 -5.65
CA TYR A 176 -10.97 14.53 -5.24
C TYR A 176 -10.25 15.85 -4.94
N LYS A 177 -10.52 16.88 -5.75
CA LYS A 177 -9.90 18.20 -5.58
C LYS A 177 -10.31 18.81 -4.25
N ASN A 178 -11.61 18.80 -3.95
CA ASN A 178 -12.12 19.32 -2.69
C ASN A 178 -11.50 18.58 -1.48
N VAL A 179 -11.37 17.26 -1.53
CA VAL A 179 -10.74 16.50 -0.44
C VAL A 179 -9.27 16.89 -0.23
N VAL A 180 -8.51 17.07 -1.33
CA VAL A 180 -7.11 17.50 -1.27
C VAL A 180 -7.00 18.91 -0.68
N GLU A 181 -7.73 19.88 -1.21
CA GLU A 181 -7.68 21.29 -0.78
C GLU A 181 -8.02 21.44 0.71
N GLU A 182 -9.11 20.78 1.16
CA GLU A 182 -9.53 20.82 2.56
C GLU A 182 -8.50 20.18 3.50
N SER A 183 -7.91 19.06 3.09
CA SER A 183 -6.98 18.30 3.95
C SER A 183 -5.60 18.95 4.06
N ILE A 184 -5.16 19.71 3.04
CA ILE A 184 -3.91 20.47 3.10
C ILE A 184 -4.02 21.64 4.07
N ASN A 185 -5.16 22.34 4.06
CA ASN A 185 -5.41 23.47 4.97
C ASN A 185 -5.45 23.01 6.43
N ASN A 186 -6.09 21.86 6.69
CA ASN A 186 -6.10 21.24 8.00
C ASN A 186 -6.30 19.72 7.86
N TYR A 187 -5.29 18.94 8.26
CA TYR A 187 -5.37 17.48 8.13
C TYR A 187 -6.59 16.87 8.84
N LEU A 188 -7.11 17.51 9.91
CA LEU A 188 -8.30 17.04 10.62
C LEU A 188 -9.56 17.12 9.77
N ASN A 189 -9.59 17.96 8.73
CA ASN A 189 -10.74 18.09 7.85
C ASN A 189 -11.01 16.78 7.08
N ILE A 190 -10.00 15.93 6.85
CA ILE A 190 -10.24 14.63 6.21
C ILE A 190 -11.15 13.74 7.06
N PHE A 191 -11.00 13.77 8.39
CA PHE A 191 -11.85 13.01 9.30
C PHE A 191 -13.23 13.63 9.43
N LYS A 192 -13.34 14.96 9.42
CA LYS A 192 -14.64 15.65 9.39
C LYS A 192 -15.43 15.30 8.13
N MET A 193 -14.80 15.38 6.96
CA MET A 193 -15.40 14.96 5.70
C MET A 193 -15.82 13.47 5.76
N TRP A 194 -14.94 12.62 6.29
CA TRP A 194 -15.23 11.20 6.44
C TRP A 194 -16.44 10.94 7.34
N LEU A 195 -16.55 11.62 8.49
CA LEU A 195 -17.72 11.52 9.38
C LEU A 195 -19.00 12.09 8.76
N ASN A 196 -18.89 13.16 7.96
CA ASN A 196 -20.02 13.75 7.25
C ASN A 196 -20.65 12.80 6.21
N THR A 197 -19.93 11.77 5.77
CA THR A 197 -20.47 10.69 4.93
C THR A 197 -21.44 9.77 5.69
N LYS A 198 -21.55 9.93 7.03
CA LYS A 198 -22.32 9.08 7.95
C LYS A 198 -21.92 7.60 7.86
N PRO A 199 -20.63 7.28 8.11
CA PRO A 199 -20.17 5.90 8.15
C PRO A 199 -20.87 5.15 9.28
N THR A 200 -21.08 3.83 9.12
CA THR A 200 -21.76 3.05 10.15
C THR A 200 -20.90 2.89 11.40
N ASP A 201 -21.51 2.56 12.53
CA ASP A 201 -20.80 2.31 13.80
C ASP A 201 -19.68 1.30 13.67
N LYS A 202 -19.84 0.29 12.81
CA LYS A 202 -18.81 -0.72 12.54
C LYS A 202 -17.56 -0.09 11.93
N TRP A 203 -17.74 0.82 10.98
CA TRP A 203 -16.65 1.55 10.33
C TRP A 203 -15.98 2.55 11.26
N ILE A 204 -16.77 3.31 12.02
CA ILE A 204 -16.28 4.25 13.03
C ILE A 204 -15.43 3.49 14.04
N ARG A 205 -15.94 2.38 14.55
CA ARG A 205 -15.24 1.54 15.53
C ARG A 205 -13.94 0.96 14.98
N ALA A 206 -13.97 0.46 13.74
CA ALA A 206 -12.78 -0.06 13.07
C ALA A 206 -11.68 1.00 12.95
N LEU A 207 -12.04 2.22 12.53
CA LEU A 207 -11.10 3.31 12.36
C LEU A 207 -10.54 3.80 13.73
N SER A 208 -11.41 4.01 14.72
CA SER A 208 -10.98 4.37 16.09
C SER A 208 -10.04 3.33 16.69
N ASN A 209 -10.36 2.04 16.54
CA ASN A 209 -9.52 0.96 17.05
C ASN A 209 -8.17 0.87 16.32
N ALA A 210 -8.15 1.10 15.00
CA ALA A 210 -6.91 1.19 14.24
C ALA A 210 -5.97 2.28 14.78
N PHE A 211 -6.51 3.47 15.05
CA PHE A 211 -5.74 4.57 15.66
C PHE A 211 -5.22 4.23 17.06
N LYS A 212 -6.05 3.61 17.91
CA LYS A 212 -5.62 3.13 19.23
C LYS A 212 -4.44 2.16 19.15
N ILE A 213 -4.47 1.21 18.20
CA ILE A 213 -3.38 0.22 18.04
C ILE A 213 -2.05 0.91 17.67
N ILE A 214 -2.10 1.99 16.89
CA ILE A 214 -0.92 2.80 16.55
C ILE A 214 -0.57 3.86 17.60
N ASN A 215 -1.20 3.84 18.77
CA ASN A 215 -1.04 4.79 19.88
C ASN A 215 -1.43 6.23 19.54
N VAL A 216 -2.44 6.42 18.67
CA VAL A 216 -3.05 7.73 18.40
C VAL A 216 -4.43 7.75 19.06
N ASN A 217 -4.71 8.79 19.85
CA ASN A 217 -6.00 8.95 20.49
C ASN A 217 -7.08 9.33 19.45
N PRO A 218 -8.12 8.52 19.24
CA PRO A 218 -9.16 8.82 18.24
C PRO A 218 -9.89 10.14 18.49
N ILE A 219 -10.03 10.55 19.75
CA ILE A 219 -10.73 11.79 20.14
C ILE A 219 -10.01 13.01 19.56
N ASP A 220 -8.69 13.00 19.53
CA ASP A 220 -7.88 14.09 18.97
C ASP A 220 -8.10 14.27 17.45
N LEU A 221 -8.64 13.23 16.79
CA LEU A 221 -9.02 13.23 15.38
C LEU A 221 -10.51 13.52 15.15
N GLY A 222 -11.29 13.76 16.21
CA GLY A 222 -12.74 13.91 16.16
C GLY A 222 -13.50 12.60 16.06
N LEU A 223 -12.85 11.45 16.23
CA LEU A 223 -13.48 10.13 16.26
C LEU A 223 -13.87 9.75 17.69
N PRO A 224 -14.97 9.01 17.91
CA PRO A 224 -15.36 8.61 19.25
C PRO A 224 -14.42 7.55 19.83
N ASP A 225 -14.26 7.57 21.15
CA ASP A 225 -13.72 6.44 21.89
C ASP A 225 -14.76 5.31 21.96
N THR A 226 -14.38 4.15 21.47
CA THR A 226 -15.22 2.96 21.33
C THR A 226 -15.29 2.12 22.60
N GLY A 227 -14.48 2.40 23.62
CA GLY A 227 -14.34 1.54 24.80
C GLY A 227 -13.74 0.15 24.52
N SER A 228 -13.33 -0.14 23.27
CA SER A 228 -12.72 -1.41 22.90
C SER A 228 -11.38 -1.65 23.61
N ILE A 229 -11.15 -2.90 24.00
CA ILE A 229 -9.95 -3.35 24.71
C ILE A 229 -8.92 -3.86 23.69
N ILE A 230 -7.74 -3.22 23.69
CA ILE A 230 -6.58 -3.67 22.90
C ILE A 230 -5.66 -4.46 23.83
N GLU A 231 -5.63 -5.78 23.67
CA GLU A 231 -4.80 -6.68 24.47
C GLU A 231 -3.54 -7.05 23.72
N LYS A 232 -2.38 -6.95 24.39
CA LYS A 232 -1.11 -7.40 23.84
C LYS A 232 -0.77 -8.76 24.41
N THR A 233 -0.49 -9.74 23.54
CA THR A 233 -0.11 -11.09 23.96
C THR A 233 1.20 -11.54 23.30
N SER A 234 1.92 -12.42 24.00
CA SER A 234 3.14 -13.09 23.52
C SER A 234 2.89 -14.50 22.97
N TYR A 235 1.69 -15.07 23.18
CA TYR A 235 1.38 -16.45 22.82
C TYR A 235 1.15 -16.63 21.31
N ARG A 236 1.50 -17.79 20.75
CA ARG A 236 1.31 -18.10 19.32
C ARG A 236 -0.10 -18.67 19.09
N ASP A 237 -1.06 -17.81 18.79
CA ASP A 237 -2.19 -18.22 17.96
C ASP A 237 -2.20 -17.37 16.69
N ARG A 238 -2.62 -17.98 15.58
CA ARG A 238 -2.36 -17.55 14.20
C ARG A 238 -2.59 -16.05 13.99
N TYR A 239 -1.55 -15.37 13.51
CA TYR A 239 -1.58 -13.95 13.21
C TYR A 239 -2.26 -13.73 11.85
N VAL A 240 -3.38 -13.01 11.79
CA VAL A 240 -4.11 -12.77 10.53
C VAL A 240 -4.49 -11.29 10.38
N PHE A 241 -3.52 -10.39 10.27
CA PHE A 241 -3.80 -9.07 9.71
C PHE A 241 -3.16 -8.82 8.34
N ILE A 242 -2.12 -9.56 7.98
CA ILE A 242 -1.43 -9.31 6.71
C ILE A 242 -1.98 -10.28 5.66
N HIS A 243 -2.95 -9.82 4.89
CA HIS A 243 -3.20 -10.37 3.56
C HIS A 243 -2.81 -9.28 2.57
N LEU A 244 -1.73 -9.50 1.84
CA LEU A 244 -1.46 -8.75 0.61
C LEU A 244 -2.32 -9.36 -0.49
N ASN A 245 -3.60 -8.98 -0.64
CA ASN A 245 -4.42 -9.51 -1.75
C ASN A 245 -4.02 -8.91 -3.11
N GLU A 246 -3.16 -7.89 -3.09
CA GLU A 246 -2.54 -7.30 -4.27
C GLU A 246 -1.42 -8.17 -4.87
N VAL A 247 -1.09 -9.30 -4.23
CA VAL A 247 -0.10 -10.25 -4.75
C VAL A 247 -0.74 -11.53 -5.26
N ASP A 248 -0.11 -12.14 -6.25
CA ASP A 248 -0.53 -13.44 -6.78
C ASP A 248 0.25 -14.60 -6.15
N GLY A 249 -0.07 -15.83 -6.59
CA GLY A 249 0.59 -17.03 -6.10
C GLY A 249 2.11 -17.06 -6.32
N LYS A 250 2.61 -16.41 -7.39
CA LYS A 250 4.04 -16.37 -7.69
C LYS A 250 4.79 -15.46 -6.72
N TYR A 251 4.25 -14.30 -6.36
CA TYR A 251 4.86 -13.48 -5.30
C TYR A 251 4.94 -14.25 -3.97
N ILE A 252 3.86 -14.95 -3.61
CA ILE A 252 3.81 -15.75 -2.38
C ILE A 252 4.88 -16.85 -2.43
N GLU A 253 5.05 -17.50 -3.57
CA GLU A 253 6.10 -18.49 -3.79
C GLU A 253 7.50 -17.90 -3.64
N MET A 254 7.77 -16.73 -4.23
CA MET A 254 9.03 -16.01 -4.04
C MET A 254 9.31 -15.74 -2.55
N ILE A 255 8.32 -15.26 -1.79
CA ILE A 255 8.46 -15.05 -0.35
C ILE A 255 8.75 -16.36 0.40
N LYS A 256 8.10 -17.47 0.03
CA LYS A 256 8.37 -18.80 0.62
C LYS A 256 9.79 -19.28 0.33
N ILE A 257 10.29 -19.08 -0.88
CA ILE A 257 11.66 -19.43 -1.27
C ILE A 257 12.67 -18.61 -0.47
N LEU A 258 12.48 -17.28 -0.39
CA LEU A 258 13.38 -16.40 0.37
C LEU A 258 13.36 -16.75 1.87
N ARG A 259 12.21 -17.16 2.41
CA ARG A 259 12.11 -17.64 3.79
C ARG A 259 12.93 -18.89 4.01
N LYS A 260 12.78 -19.90 3.13
CA LYS A 260 13.58 -21.13 3.18
C LYS A 260 15.08 -20.81 3.15
N ALA A 261 15.49 -19.84 2.34
CA ALA A 261 16.86 -19.35 2.28
C ALA A 261 17.30 -18.65 3.59
N ALA A 262 16.45 -17.81 4.19
CA ALA A 262 16.73 -17.12 5.45
C ALA A 262 16.87 -18.09 6.65
N GLU A 263 16.10 -19.18 6.65
CA GLU A 263 16.16 -20.26 7.64
C GLU A 263 17.40 -21.14 7.48
N ASN A 264 17.97 -21.22 6.27
CA ASN A 264 19.12 -22.06 5.93
C ASN A 264 20.28 -21.19 5.37
N ARG A 265 20.82 -20.31 6.22
CA ARG A 265 21.75 -19.24 5.81
C ARG A 265 22.99 -19.74 5.06
N ASP A 266 23.50 -20.91 5.42
CA ASP A 266 24.69 -21.51 4.79
C ASP A 266 24.41 -22.10 3.40
N ARG A 267 23.12 -22.27 3.04
CA ARG A 267 22.65 -22.87 1.79
C ARG A 267 21.87 -21.88 0.92
N VAL A 268 21.98 -20.57 1.18
CA VAL A 268 21.25 -19.53 0.42
C VAL A 268 21.50 -19.63 -1.07
N GLU A 269 22.75 -19.80 -1.49
CA GLU A 269 23.11 -19.87 -2.92
C GLU A 269 22.58 -21.16 -3.58
N GLU A 270 22.56 -22.25 -2.83
CA GLU A 270 22.00 -23.52 -3.30
C GLU A 270 20.49 -23.43 -3.48
N ILE A 271 19.79 -22.87 -2.47
CA ILE A 271 18.33 -22.71 -2.48
C ILE A 271 17.88 -21.75 -3.59
N LEU A 272 18.66 -20.71 -3.85
CA LEU A 272 18.37 -19.70 -4.87
C LEU A 272 19.08 -19.97 -6.20
N SER A 273 19.68 -21.15 -6.38
CA SER A 273 20.56 -21.45 -7.52
C SER A 273 19.90 -21.21 -8.89
N GLU A 274 18.62 -21.56 -9.01
CA GLU A 274 17.82 -21.35 -10.23
C GLU A 274 17.72 -19.87 -10.63
N TRP A 275 17.67 -18.96 -9.64
CA TRP A 275 17.51 -17.53 -9.86
C TRP A 275 18.75 -16.73 -9.48
N TRP A 276 19.88 -17.39 -9.27
CA TRP A 276 21.08 -16.75 -8.74
C TRP A 276 21.57 -15.61 -9.63
N SER A 277 21.48 -15.76 -10.96
CA SER A 277 21.81 -14.71 -11.93
C SER A 277 20.97 -13.43 -11.76
N GLU A 278 19.72 -13.56 -11.30
CA GLU A 278 18.80 -12.43 -11.09
C GLU A 278 19.05 -11.74 -9.74
N ILE A 279 19.44 -12.50 -8.71
CA ILE A 279 19.45 -12.01 -7.31
C ILE A 279 20.85 -11.65 -6.82
N LYS A 280 21.93 -12.29 -7.32
CA LYS A 280 23.29 -12.18 -6.75
C LYS A 280 23.81 -10.75 -6.57
N ASP A 281 23.40 -9.83 -7.45
CA ASP A 281 23.85 -8.43 -7.46
C ASP A 281 22.92 -7.50 -6.66
N LEU A 282 21.84 -8.04 -6.06
CA LEU A 282 21.00 -7.30 -5.14
C LEU A 282 21.70 -7.25 -3.79
N GLY A 283 22.13 -6.06 -3.35
CA GLY A 283 22.82 -5.87 -2.06
C GLY A 283 22.01 -6.40 -0.87
N GLU A 284 20.68 -6.42 -1.00
CA GLU A 284 19.72 -6.97 -0.06
C GLU A 284 19.87 -8.48 0.17
N ILE A 285 20.48 -9.23 -0.75
CA ILE A 285 20.74 -10.67 -0.58
C ILE A 285 21.71 -10.93 0.58
N MET A 286 22.59 -9.97 0.88
CA MET A 286 23.46 -10.05 2.06
C MET A 286 22.68 -9.97 3.37
N LEU A 287 21.47 -9.39 3.36
CA LEU A 287 20.63 -9.32 4.55
C LEU A 287 20.04 -10.69 4.90
N LEU A 288 19.74 -11.55 3.90
CA LEU A 288 19.32 -12.94 4.17
C LEU A 288 20.43 -13.73 4.86
N LYS A 289 21.67 -13.61 4.39
CA LYS A 289 22.84 -14.25 5.01
C LYS A 289 23.10 -13.74 6.44
N LYS A 290 22.71 -12.49 6.73
CA LYS A 290 22.79 -11.87 8.07
C LYS A 290 21.57 -12.13 8.96
N GLY A 291 20.58 -12.88 8.47
CA GLY A 291 19.43 -13.29 9.27
C GLY A 291 18.24 -12.34 9.25
N LEU A 292 18.04 -11.59 8.15
CA LEU A 292 16.81 -10.82 7.95
C LEU A 292 15.59 -11.74 8.15
N ILE A 293 14.71 -11.35 9.05
CA ILE A 293 13.46 -12.05 9.31
C ILE A 293 12.46 -11.60 8.26
N ILE A 294 12.18 -12.47 7.28
CA ILE A 294 11.02 -12.29 6.41
C ILE A 294 9.79 -12.59 7.26
N PRO A 295 8.89 -11.60 7.49
CA PRO A 295 7.82 -11.78 8.47
C PRO A 295 6.88 -12.91 8.03
N ASP A 296 6.21 -13.51 9.01
CA ASP A 296 5.24 -14.57 8.76
C ASP A 296 3.93 -13.97 8.22
N ILE A 297 3.94 -13.61 6.93
CA ILE A 297 2.91 -12.78 6.29
C ILE A 297 1.78 -13.63 5.70
N PHE A 298 2.02 -14.93 5.49
CA PHE A 298 1.08 -15.78 4.77
C PHE A 298 0.80 -17.05 5.57
N SER A 299 -0.16 -16.98 6.51
CA SER A 299 -0.91 -18.18 6.89
C SER A 299 -2.14 -18.26 5.97
N VAL A 300 -2.03 -19.06 4.92
CA VAL A 300 -3.20 -19.47 4.14
C VAL A 300 -3.72 -20.72 4.83
N ASP A 301 -4.87 -20.62 5.48
CA ASP A 301 -5.81 -21.75 5.57
C ASP A 301 -6.64 -21.75 4.27
#